data_AF-A0A0D2K923-F1
#
_entry.id   AF-A0A0D2K923-F1
#
_cell.length_a   1.000
_cell.length_b   1.000
_cell.length_c   1.000
_cell.angle_alpha   90.00
_cell.angle_beta   90.00
_cell.angle_gamma   90.00
#
_symmetry.space_group_name_H-M   'P 1'
#
loop_
_entity.id
_entity.type
_entity.pdbx_description
1 polymer ?
#
loop_
_entity_poly.entity_id
_entity_poly.type
_entity_poly.pdbx_seq_one_letter_code
_entity_poly.pdbx_strand_id
1 'polypeptide(L)'
;MARIGKKAPAFKGQAVLPSGEIAEISLDDYLNKGKYIVLFFYPLDFTFVCPTEIVAFSDRIKEFEEINTTVIGASVDSHFSHLAWVNTPRKAGGLGGISYPLLADLTKQISKDYEVLIEDGPDAGVALR
;
A
#
# COMPACT_ATOMS: atom_id res chain seq x y z
N MET A 1 -11.54 3.04 -13.03
CA MET A 1 -12.78 2.93 -12.24
C MET A 1 -12.92 1.52 -11.71
N ALA A 2 -12.70 1.36 -10.41
CA ALA A 2 -12.92 0.11 -9.71
C ALA A 2 -14.43 -0.19 -9.62
N ARG A 3 -14.84 -1.39 -10.04
CA ARG A 3 -16.22 -1.87 -9.88
C ARG A 3 -16.21 -3.34 -9.55
N ILE A 4 -17.01 -3.73 -8.57
CA ILE A 4 -17.15 -5.14 -8.15
C ILE A 4 -17.59 -5.98 -9.36
N GLY A 5 -16.93 -7.12 -9.56
CA GLY A 5 -17.19 -8.04 -10.69
C GLY A 5 -16.61 -7.59 -12.03
N LYS A 6 -15.85 -6.49 -12.08
CA LYS A 6 -15.04 -6.08 -13.25
C LYS A 6 -13.56 -6.30 -12.97
N LYS A 7 -12.74 -6.26 -14.02
CA LYS A 7 -11.28 -6.28 -13.88
C LYS A 7 -10.85 -5.08 -13.05
N ALA A 8 -9.94 -5.30 -12.11
CA ALA A 8 -9.34 -4.22 -11.32
C ALA A 8 -8.58 -3.25 -12.23
N PRO A 9 -8.58 -1.94 -11.94
CA PRO A 9 -7.73 -0.98 -12.62
C PRO A 9 -6.25 -1.40 -12.53
N ALA A 10 -5.51 -1.27 -13.63
CA ALA A 10 -4.08 -1.57 -13.61
C ALA A 10 -3.33 -0.54 -12.76
N PHE A 11 -2.32 -1.00 -12.02
CA PHE A 11 -1.37 -0.13 -11.35
C PHE A 11 0.05 -0.56 -11.66
N LYS A 12 0.97 0.42 -11.63
CA LYS A 12 2.40 0.22 -11.75
C LYS A 12 3.11 1.37 -11.03
N GLY A 13 4.09 1.05 -10.17
CA GLY A 13 4.81 2.07 -9.42
C GLY A 13 5.94 1.52 -8.56
N GLN A 14 6.72 2.44 -7.98
CA GLN A 14 7.79 2.11 -7.06
C GLN A 14 7.20 1.69 -5.71
N ALA A 15 7.72 0.62 -5.14
CA ALA A 15 7.32 0.13 -3.83
C ALA A 15 8.54 -0.20 -2.97
N VAL A 16 8.40 -0.03 -1.66
CA VAL A 16 9.35 -0.57 -0.69
C VAL A 16 8.95 -2.01 -0.40
N LEU A 17 9.84 -2.95 -0.72
CA LEU A 17 9.64 -4.38 -0.51
C LEU A 17 9.93 -4.77 0.94
N PRO A 18 9.48 -5.97 1.39
CA PRO A 18 9.79 -6.48 2.73
C PRO A 18 11.30 -6.59 3.04
N SER A 19 12.14 -6.71 2.01
CA SER A 19 13.59 -6.69 2.12
C SER A 19 14.17 -5.32 2.51
N GLY A 20 13.37 -4.25 2.43
CA GLY A 20 13.82 -2.86 2.54
C GLY A 20 14.34 -2.27 1.23
N GLU A 21 14.30 -3.02 0.13
CA GLU A 21 14.68 -2.55 -1.20
C GLU A 21 13.53 -1.80 -1.87
N ILE A 22 13.86 -0.81 -2.69
CA ILE A 22 12.90 -0.13 -3.56
C ILE A 22 12.89 -0.85 -4.91
N ALA A 23 11.72 -1.28 -5.37
CA ALA A 23 11.54 -1.93 -6.66
C ALA A 23 10.23 -1.51 -7.33
N GLU A 24 10.18 -1.61 -8.65
CA GLU A 24 8.94 -1.38 -9.39
C GLU A 24 8.05 -2.63 -9.33
N ILE A 25 6.78 -2.44 -9.02
CA ILE A 25 5.76 -3.50 -9.02
C ILE A 25 4.56 -3.07 -9.87
N SER A 26 3.84 -4.06 -10.38
CA SER A 26 2.59 -3.86 -11.12
C SER A 26 1.54 -4.90 -10.74
N LEU A 27 0.27 -4.61 -11.04
CA LEU A 27 -0.83 -5.54 -10.84
C LEU A 27 -0.56 -6.90 -11.54
N ASP A 28 -0.05 -6.84 -12.77
CA ASP A 28 0.21 -8.01 -13.59
C ASP A 28 1.29 -8.92 -13.00
N ASP A 29 2.27 -8.38 -12.26
CA ASP A 29 3.32 -9.18 -11.60
C ASP A 29 2.76 -10.19 -10.60
N TYR A 30 1.58 -9.91 -10.06
CA TYR A 30 0.88 -10.77 -9.09
C TYR A 30 -0.21 -11.61 -9.76
N LEU A 31 -0.98 -11.02 -10.69
CA LEU A 31 -2.01 -11.76 -11.44
C LEU A 31 -1.41 -12.87 -12.31
N ASN A 32 -0.27 -12.63 -12.95
CA ASN A 32 0.43 -13.63 -13.77
C ASN A 32 0.97 -14.81 -12.95
N LYS A 33 1.14 -14.61 -11.63
CA LYS A 33 1.52 -15.66 -10.68
C LYS A 33 0.30 -16.39 -10.09
N GLY A 34 -0.91 -16.03 -10.53
CA GLY A 34 -2.16 -16.62 -10.05
C GLY A 34 -2.48 -16.29 -8.60
N LYS A 35 -1.91 -15.21 -8.03
CA LYS A 35 -2.15 -14.81 -6.64
C LYS A 35 -3.45 -14.02 -6.51
N TYR A 36 -4.14 -14.20 -5.39
CA TYR A 36 -5.11 -13.23 -4.90
C TYR A 36 -4.38 -11.99 -4.37
N ILE A 37 -5.01 -10.83 -4.45
CA ILE A 37 -4.41 -9.55 -4.07
C ILE A 37 -5.36 -8.80 -3.15
N VAL A 38 -4.86 -8.47 -1.96
CA VAL A 38 -5.45 -7.46 -1.07
C VAL A 38 -4.66 -6.18 -1.29
N LEU A 39 -5.22 -5.26 -2.08
CA LEU A 39 -4.73 -3.89 -2.20
C LEU A 39 -5.53 -3.02 -1.23
N PHE A 40 -4.86 -2.33 -0.32
CA PHE A 40 -5.50 -1.39 0.59
C PHE A 40 -4.80 -0.04 0.53
N PHE A 41 -5.56 1.02 0.76
CA PHE A 41 -5.06 2.39 0.75
C PHE A 41 -5.04 2.93 2.18
N TYR A 42 -4.06 3.76 2.48
CA TYR A 42 -4.01 4.50 3.73
C TYR A 42 -3.67 5.98 3.45
N PRO A 43 -4.07 6.91 4.34
CA PRO A 43 -4.03 8.32 4.03
C PRO A 43 -2.62 8.85 3.76
N LEU A 44 -1.75 8.78 4.76
CA LEU A 44 -0.40 9.35 4.74
C LEU A 44 0.52 8.62 5.73
N ASP A 45 1.79 8.47 5.34
CA ASP A 45 2.88 8.07 6.23
C ASP A 45 3.02 9.06 7.40
N PHE A 46 3.59 8.59 8.52
CA PHE A 46 3.89 9.42 9.71
C PHE A 46 2.70 10.18 10.32
N THR A 47 1.46 9.71 10.10
CA THR A 47 0.26 10.30 10.71
C THR A 47 -0.16 9.58 12.00
N PHE A 48 -1.07 10.24 12.74
CA PHE A 48 -1.55 9.81 14.05
C PHE A 48 -2.60 8.70 14.01
N VAL A 49 -3.08 8.36 12.81
CA VAL A 49 -3.98 7.24 12.63
C VAL A 49 -3.14 5.98 12.80
N CYS A 50 -3.32 5.36 13.96
CA CYS A 50 -2.44 4.32 14.49
C CYS A 50 -2.05 3.31 13.39
N PRO A 51 -0.75 3.01 13.19
CA PRO A 51 -0.27 2.03 12.20
C PRO A 51 -0.79 0.61 12.45
N THR A 52 -1.69 0.43 13.41
CA THR A 52 -2.43 -0.78 13.75
C THR A 52 -2.90 -1.61 12.57
N GLU A 53 -3.49 -1.03 11.52
CA GLU A 53 -3.90 -1.83 10.37
C GLU A 53 -2.70 -2.34 9.57
N ILE A 54 -1.78 -1.45 9.27
CA ILE A 54 -0.58 -1.75 8.47
C ILE A 54 0.23 -2.84 9.20
N VAL A 55 0.40 -2.68 10.50
CA VAL A 55 1.06 -3.63 11.40
C VAL A 55 0.26 -4.93 11.50
N ALA A 56 -1.07 -4.89 11.65
CA ALA A 56 -1.88 -6.09 11.80
C ALA A 56 -1.84 -6.99 10.55
N PHE A 57 -1.87 -6.40 9.34
CA PHE A 57 -1.64 -7.17 8.12
C PHE A 57 -0.24 -7.79 8.09
N SER A 58 0.77 -7.06 8.59
CA SER A 58 2.17 -7.50 8.56
C SER A 58 2.38 -8.67 9.52
N ASP A 59 1.85 -8.55 10.73
CA ASP A 59 1.97 -9.57 11.78
C ASP A 59 1.22 -10.86 11.38
N ARG A 60 0.21 -10.76 10.51
CA ARG A 60 -0.59 -11.89 9.99
C ARG A 60 -0.29 -12.27 8.54
N ILE A 61 0.79 -11.78 7.93
CA ILE A 61 1.04 -11.94 6.50
C ILE A 61 1.05 -13.42 6.05
N LYS A 62 1.54 -14.32 6.92
CA LYS A 62 1.60 -15.75 6.67
C LYS A 62 0.24 -16.38 6.40
N GLU A 63 -0.80 -15.89 7.08
CA GLU A 63 -2.17 -16.39 6.88
C GLU A 63 -2.68 -16.08 5.46
N PHE A 64 -2.26 -14.95 4.87
CA PHE A 64 -2.57 -14.61 3.48
C PHE A 64 -1.74 -15.46 2.50
N GLU A 65 -0.45 -15.65 2.79
CA GLU A 65 0.44 -16.46 1.95
C GLU A 65 -0.03 -17.92 1.86
N GLU A 66 -0.49 -18.51 2.97
CA GLU A 66 -1.02 -19.88 3.04
C GLU A 66 -2.24 -20.11 2.13
N ILE A 67 -3.01 -19.06 1.86
CA ILE A 67 -4.17 -19.08 0.94
C ILE A 67 -3.85 -18.43 -0.41
N ASN A 68 -2.57 -18.40 -0.82
CA ASN A 68 -2.12 -17.87 -2.11
C ASN A 68 -2.54 -16.40 -2.35
N THR A 69 -2.48 -15.59 -1.29
CA THR A 69 -2.85 -14.17 -1.31
C THR A 69 -1.65 -13.29 -0.98
N THR A 70 -1.52 -12.16 -1.68
CA THR A 70 -0.55 -11.11 -1.37
C THR A 70 -1.27 -9.89 -0.82
N VAL A 71 -0.63 -9.18 0.10
CA VAL A 71 -1.09 -7.86 0.58
C VAL A 71 -0.21 -6.78 -0.03
N ILE A 72 -0.78 -5.63 -0.36
CA ILE A 72 -0.09 -4.43 -0.85
C ILE A 72 -0.75 -3.22 -0.17
N GLY A 73 0.05 -2.42 0.55
CA GLY A 73 -0.39 -1.13 1.06
C GLY A 73 -0.04 -0.04 0.05
N ALA A 74 -0.87 0.99 -0.10
CA ALA A 74 -0.61 2.12 -0.96
C ALA A 74 -0.98 3.44 -0.29
N SER A 75 -0.17 4.48 -0.49
CA SER A 75 -0.54 5.86 -0.20
C SER A 75 0.02 6.79 -1.27
N VAL A 76 -0.32 8.08 -1.15
CA VAL A 76 0.15 9.13 -2.05
C VAL A 76 1.58 9.61 -1.75
N ASP A 77 2.23 9.00 -0.76
CA ASP A 77 3.61 9.32 -0.35
C ASP A 77 4.64 8.74 -1.32
N SER A 78 5.87 9.22 -1.23
CA SER A 78 6.98 8.69 -2.02
C SER A 78 7.54 7.39 -1.43
N HIS A 79 8.16 6.56 -2.27
CA HIS A 79 8.88 5.37 -1.82
C HIS A 79 10.03 5.69 -0.84
N PHE A 80 10.59 6.90 -0.88
CA PHE A 80 11.56 7.37 0.12
C PHE A 80 10.92 7.62 1.48
N SER A 81 9.69 8.17 1.50
CA SER A 81 8.90 8.32 2.74
C SER A 81 8.59 6.97 3.35
N HIS A 82 8.10 6.02 2.53
CA HIS A 82 7.84 4.66 2.97
C HIS A 82 9.10 4.02 3.57
N LEU A 83 10.24 4.13 2.91
CA LEU A 83 11.48 3.53 3.38
C LEU A 83 11.91 4.13 4.73
N ALA A 84 11.80 5.46 4.88
CA ALA A 84 12.06 6.11 6.16
C ALA A 84 11.08 5.64 7.26
N TRP A 85 9.80 5.47 6.92
CA TRP A 85 8.78 5.06 7.88
C TRP A 85 8.94 3.60 8.32
N VAL A 86 9.29 2.71 7.37
CA VAL A 86 9.63 1.31 7.62
C VAL A 86 10.85 1.21 8.54
N ASN A 87 11.88 2.03 8.32
CA ASN A 87 13.09 2.06 9.14
C ASN A 87 12.92 2.75 10.49
N THR A 88 11.84 3.52 10.68
CA THR A 88 11.54 4.16 11.95
C THR A 88 10.97 3.14 12.94
N PRO A 89 11.49 3.01 14.17
CA PRO A 89 10.95 2.07 15.16
C PRO A 89 9.49 2.37 15.54
N ARG A 90 8.69 1.33 15.81
CA ARG A 90 7.27 1.47 16.26
C ARG A 90 7.10 2.40 17.46
N LYS A 91 8.03 2.33 18.43
CA LYS A 91 8.06 3.20 19.62
C LYS A 91 8.22 4.70 19.31
N ALA A 92 8.68 5.02 18.10
CA ALA A 92 8.88 6.38 17.60
C ALA A 92 7.86 6.74 16.50
N GLY A 93 6.75 6.00 16.39
CA GLY A 93 5.69 6.25 15.40
C GLY A 93 5.96 5.67 14.00
N GLY A 94 6.99 4.84 13.85
CA GLY A 94 7.28 4.14 12.59
C GLY A 94 6.63 2.76 12.49
N LEU A 95 6.98 2.01 11.45
CA LEU A 95 6.47 0.63 11.27
C LEU A 95 7.40 -0.42 11.88
N GLY A 96 8.70 -0.12 12.01
CA GLY A 96 9.70 -1.03 12.56
C GLY A 96 9.85 -2.31 11.74
N GLY A 97 9.86 -2.18 10.42
CA GLY A 97 9.77 -3.29 9.47
C GLY A 97 8.33 -3.53 8.97
N ILE A 98 8.21 -4.06 7.75
CA ILE A 98 6.94 -4.43 7.13
C ILE A 98 7.14 -5.71 6.30
N SER A 99 6.13 -6.59 6.30
CA SER A 99 6.23 -7.91 5.66
C SER A 99 5.55 -7.99 4.29
N TYR A 100 5.10 -6.86 3.75
CA TYR A 100 4.52 -6.76 2.41
C TYR A 100 4.89 -5.42 1.75
N PRO A 101 4.72 -5.27 0.42
CA PRO A 101 5.11 -4.06 -0.30
C PRO A 101 4.26 -2.83 0.08
N LEU A 102 4.92 -1.68 0.20
CA LEU A 102 4.29 -0.36 0.29
C LEU A 102 4.48 0.39 -1.03
N LEU A 103 3.41 0.55 -1.80
CA LEU A 103 3.36 1.15 -3.12
C LEU A 103 3.17 2.66 -3.04
N ALA A 104 4.10 3.39 -3.67
CA ALA A 104 4.04 4.84 -3.76
C ALA A 104 3.18 5.30 -4.95
N ASP A 105 2.01 5.88 -4.66
CA ASP A 105 1.12 6.51 -5.63
C ASP A 105 1.35 8.04 -5.69
N LEU A 106 2.60 8.44 -5.95
CA LEU A 106 2.99 9.85 -5.92
C LEU A 106 2.20 10.71 -6.93
N THR A 107 1.82 10.12 -8.07
CA THR A 107 1.02 10.76 -9.11
C THR A 107 -0.47 10.84 -8.76
N LYS A 108 -0.92 10.12 -7.72
CA LYS A 108 -2.32 10.02 -7.25
C LYS A 108 -3.24 9.32 -8.25
N GLN A 109 -2.67 8.76 -9.31
CA GLN A 109 -3.44 8.16 -10.38
C GLN A 109 -4.04 6.82 -9.94
N ILE A 110 -3.32 6.04 -9.12
CA ILE A 110 -3.80 4.74 -8.65
C ILE A 110 -4.99 4.97 -7.71
N SER A 111 -4.85 5.88 -6.75
CA SER A 111 -5.91 6.27 -5.82
C SER A 111 -7.13 6.82 -6.56
N LYS A 112 -6.93 7.60 -7.63
CA LYS A 112 -8.01 8.09 -8.49
C LYS A 112 -8.69 6.97 -9.28
N ASP A 113 -7.92 6.05 -9.85
CA ASP A 113 -8.45 4.94 -10.67
C ASP A 113 -9.30 3.95 -9.85
N TYR A 114 -8.95 3.83 -8.57
CA TYR A 114 -9.67 3.08 -7.55
C TYR A 114 -10.74 3.89 -6.80
N GLU A 115 -10.92 5.17 -7.14
CA GLU A 115 -11.94 6.07 -6.57
C GLU A 115 -11.82 6.29 -5.05
N VAL A 116 -10.59 6.26 -4.55
CA VAL A 116 -10.28 6.52 -3.14
C VAL A 116 -9.53 7.84 -2.94
N LEU A 117 -9.17 8.57 -4.00
CA LEU A 117 -8.57 9.89 -3.84
C LEU A 117 -9.61 10.91 -3.37
N ILE A 118 -9.31 11.64 -2.29
CA ILE A 118 -10.09 12.82 -1.89
C ILE A 118 -9.78 13.95 -2.88
N GLU A 119 -10.76 14.37 -3.67
CA GLU A 119 -10.56 15.39 -4.71
C GLU A 119 -10.81 16.83 -4.19
N ASP A 120 -11.63 16.99 -3.15
CA ASP A 120 -12.06 18.30 -2.65
C ASP A 120 -12.00 18.40 -1.11
N GLY A 121 -11.93 19.63 -0.61
CA GLY A 121 -11.94 19.92 0.83
C GLY A 121 -10.54 19.98 1.47
N PRO A 122 -10.46 20.02 2.81
CA PRO A 122 -9.20 20.24 3.53
C PRO A 122 -8.19 19.09 3.37
N ASP A 123 -8.67 17.88 3.06
CA ASP A 123 -7.85 16.67 2.90
C ASP A 123 -7.63 16.30 1.42
N ALA A 124 -7.88 17.24 0.49
CA ALA A 124 -7.70 16.99 -0.94
C ALA A 124 -6.27 16.54 -1.29
N GLY A 125 -6.15 15.49 -2.09
CA GLY A 125 -4.89 14.88 -2.49
C GLY A 125 -4.42 13.71 -1.61
N VAL A 126 -5.21 13.33 -0.59
CA VAL A 126 -4.98 12.17 0.29
C VAL A 126 -5.84 10.99 -0.15
N ALA A 127 -5.39 9.75 0.09
CA ALA A 127 -6.19 8.56 -0.16
C ALA A 127 -7.14 8.26 1.02
N LEU A 128 -8.38 7.88 0.70
CA LEU A 128 -9.36 7.32 1.63
C LEU A 128 -8.97 5.90 2.01
N ARG A 129 -9.39 5.53 3.22
CA ARG A 129 -9.19 4.22 3.83
C ARG A 129 -10.41 3.34 3.64
#